data_AF-A0A0Q8ZDY6-F1
#
_entry.id   AF-A0A0Q8ZDY6-F1
#
_cell.length_a   1.000
_cell.length_b   1.000
_cell.length_c   1.000
_cell.angle_alpha   90.00
_cell.angle_beta   90.00
_cell.angle_gamma   90.00
#
_symmetry.space_group_name_H-M   'P 1'
#
loop_
_entity.id
_entity.type
_entity.pdbx_description
1 polymer ?
#
loop_
_entity_poly.entity_id
_entity_poly.type
_entity_poly.pdbx_seq_one_letter_code
_entity_poly.pdbx_strand_id
1 'polypeptide(L)'
;MADRRSRPQLHPAAWWLWALGLGTAATRTSNPLLLGLLLAVSAYVVAVCRPDTPWARSYAAFLRLALAVLVVRIVFVVVLGSPIPGTHVLVTLPEVPLPHWAQGIRLGGAVTAEGLLFALYDALRLATLLVCVGAANALASPSRLLKTLPGALYETGVAVVVAMTFAPNLIADVHRLRAARRLRGRPDRGVRGLLQVGLPVLEGALERSVALAAAMDARGYGRTADVPAPVRRTTAALTLGGLLGVCAGTYGLLTAAGGAYGLPVLLTGVVAALAGLRLGGRRSPRTRYRPDRWTPRACLVAASGVTVAALLVAAASADPAALHPGVVPLTAPALPLWPAAAVLIGLLPAFVSEEPS
;
A
#
# COMPACT_ATOMS: atom_id res chain seq x y z
N MET A 1 30.92 4.41 25.23
CA MET A 1 30.02 4.56 24.07
C MET A 1 29.31 3.22 23.90
N ALA A 2 28.13 3.08 24.51
CA ALA A 2 27.48 1.79 24.72
C ALA A 2 27.07 1.15 23.38
N ASP A 3 27.40 -0.13 23.26
CA ASP A 3 26.99 -1.03 22.19
C ASP A 3 25.46 -1.04 22.08
N ARG A 4 24.91 -0.28 21.11
CA ARG A 4 23.49 -0.34 20.75
C ARG A 4 23.25 -1.71 20.12
N ARG A 5 22.99 -2.70 20.97
CA ARG A 5 22.53 -4.05 20.59
C ARG A 5 21.50 -3.89 19.48
N SER A 6 21.82 -4.45 18.32
CA SER A 6 20.99 -4.36 17.13
C SER A 6 19.64 -5.01 17.45
N ARG A 7 18.59 -4.20 17.62
CA ARG A 7 17.23 -4.68 17.87
C ARG A 7 16.92 -5.84 16.90
N PRO A 8 16.41 -7.00 17.39
CA PRO A 8 16.02 -8.09 16.51
C PRO A 8 15.06 -7.55 15.44
N GLN A 9 15.48 -7.61 14.18
CA GLN A 9 14.70 -7.02 13.10
C GLN A 9 13.45 -7.88 12.86
N LEU A 10 12.26 -7.27 13.04
CA LEU A 10 11.00 -7.91 12.72
C LEU A 10 10.91 -8.16 11.21
N HIS A 11 10.27 -9.28 10.85
CA HIS A 11 10.11 -9.66 9.45
C HIS A 11 9.30 -8.57 8.70
N PRO A 12 9.79 -8.01 7.57
CA PRO A 12 9.16 -6.88 6.89
C PRO A 12 7.73 -7.18 6.41
N ALA A 13 7.46 -8.44 6.03
CA ALA A 13 6.12 -8.87 5.64
C ALA A 13 5.10 -8.78 6.78
N ALA A 14 5.51 -8.87 8.05
CA ALA A 14 4.58 -8.77 9.18
C ALA A 14 3.99 -7.36 9.29
N TRP A 15 4.81 -6.32 9.11
CA TRP A 15 4.35 -4.93 9.07
C TRP A 15 3.43 -4.65 7.89
N TRP A 16 3.71 -5.26 6.73
CA TRP A 16 2.84 -5.16 5.57
C TRP A 16 1.49 -5.83 5.80
N LEU A 17 1.47 -7.06 6.36
CA LEU A 17 0.22 -7.74 6.71
C LEU A 17 -0.57 -6.94 7.75
N TRP A 18 0.11 -6.37 8.75
CA TRP A 18 -0.54 -5.53 9.74
C TRP A 18 -1.19 -4.29 9.11
N ALA A 19 -0.46 -3.55 8.28
CA ALA A 19 -0.96 -2.36 7.62
C ALA A 19 -2.06 -2.66 6.58
N LEU A 20 -1.95 -3.77 5.85
CA LEU A 20 -3.01 -4.26 4.96
C LEU A 20 -4.25 -4.66 5.75
N GLY A 21 -4.10 -5.21 6.95
CA GLY A 21 -5.20 -5.50 7.87
C GLY A 21 -5.95 -4.24 8.30
N LEU A 22 -5.22 -3.21 8.74
CA LEU A 22 -5.82 -1.90 9.06
C LEU A 22 -6.46 -1.24 7.83
N GLY A 23 -5.82 -1.33 6.66
CA GLY A 23 -6.39 -0.84 5.41
C GLY A 23 -7.67 -1.58 5.03
N THR A 24 -7.70 -2.91 5.20
CA THR A 24 -8.91 -3.73 4.98
C THR A 24 -10.02 -3.35 5.96
N ALA A 25 -9.70 -3.08 7.22
CA ALA A 25 -10.66 -2.55 8.19
C ALA A 25 -11.22 -1.18 7.77
N ALA A 26 -10.38 -0.28 7.27
CA ALA A 26 -10.80 1.03 6.77
C ALA A 26 -11.75 0.92 5.55
N THR A 27 -11.64 -0.13 4.71
CA THR A 27 -12.60 -0.33 3.62
C THR A 27 -13.98 -0.80 4.07
N ARG A 28 -14.13 -1.24 5.32
CA ARG A 28 -15.40 -1.72 5.88
C ARG A 28 -16.17 -0.70 6.70
N THR A 29 -15.69 0.54 6.78
CA THR A 29 -16.37 1.59 7.55
C THR A 29 -16.29 2.94 6.86
N SER A 30 -17.35 3.75 7.01
CA SER A 30 -17.35 5.19 6.72
C SER A 30 -17.55 6.02 7.98
N ASN A 31 -17.52 5.39 9.17
CA ASN A 31 -17.66 6.08 10.44
C ASN A 31 -16.38 6.90 10.73
N PRO A 32 -16.47 8.23 10.84
CA PRO A 32 -15.29 9.08 11.00
C PRO A 32 -14.54 8.83 12.32
N LEU A 33 -15.24 8.38 13.37
CA LEU A 33 -14.62 8.09 14.66
C LEU A 33 -13.76 6.82 14.59
N LEU A 34 -14.23 5.78 13.89
CA LEU A 34 -13.44 4.55 13.67
C LEU A 34 -12.26 4.79 12.72
N LEU A 35 -12.45 5.59 11.66
CA LEU A 35 -11.36 5.99 10.77
C LEU A 35 -10.32 6.83 11.52
N GLY A 36 -10.77 7.78 12.36
CA GLY A 36 -9.91 8.54 13.26
C GLY A 36 -9.13 7.64 14.22
N LEU A 37 -9.78 6.62 14.78
CA LEU A 37 -9.12 5.64 15.65
C LEU A 37 -8.07 4.81 14.90
N LEU A 38 -8.34 4.36 13.66
CA LEU A 38 -7.36 3.67 12.81
C LEU A 38 -6.14 4.57 12.50
N LEU A 39 -6.39 5.85 12.20
CA LEU A 39 -5.34 6.85 12.02
C LEU A 39 -4.52 7.04 13.30
N ALA A 40 -5.15 7.12 14.47
CA ALA A 40 -4.47 7.25 15.75
C ALA A 40 -3.62 6.01 16.08
N VAL A 41 -4.18 4.80 15.92
CA VAL A 41 -3.46 3.53 16.14
C VAL A 41 -2.27 3.42 15.19
N SER A 42 -2.45 3.71 13.91
CA SER A 42 -1.35 3.67 12.94
C SER A 42 -0.28 4.71 13.23
N ALA A 43 -0.66 5.95 13.56
CA ALA A 43 0.28 6.99 13.94
C ALA A 43 1.07 6.65 15.20
N TYR A 44 0.41 6.10 16.22
CA TYR A 44 1.05 5.70 17.47
C TYR A 44 2.05 4.56 17.26
N VAL A 45 1.64 3.49 16.57
CA VAL A 45 2.53 2.36 16.26
C VAL A 45 3.71 2.82 15.41
N VAL A 46 3.50 3.70 14.42
CA VAL A 46 4.62 4.28 13.66
C VAL A 46 5.52 5.12 14.55
N ALA A 47 4.97 5.94 15.47
CA ALA A 47 5.78 6.77 16.35
C ALA A 47 6.69 5.94 17.28
N VAL A 48 6.17 4.84 17.83
CA VAL A 48 6.89 3.96 18.77
C VAL A 48 7.83 2.98 18.05
N CYS A 49 7.35 2.35 16.97
CA CYS A 49 8.06 1.24 16.32
C CYS A 49 8.97 1.68 15.16
N ARG A 50 8.94 2.95 14.72
CA ARG A 50 9.74 3.41 13.57
C ARG A 50 11.24 3.24 13.79
N PRO A 51 11.98 2.63 12.85
CA PRO A 51 13.44 2.63 12.88
C PRO A 51 14.01 3.96 12.37
N ASP A 52 15.13 4.42 12.96
CA ASP A 52 15.88 5.61 12.53
C ASP A 52 16.51 5.40 11.14
N THR A 53 15.69 5.50 10.10
CA THR A 53 16.11 5.30 8.70
C THR A 53 15.55 6.42 7.82
N PRO A 54 16.16 6.72 6.66
CA PRO A 54 15.65 7.75 5.74
C PRO A 54 14.18 7.55 5.32
N TRP A 55 13.73 6.29 5.32
CA TRP A 55 12.36 5.85 5.01
C TRP A 55 11.35 6.19 6.12
N ALA A 56 11.78 6.50 7.34
CA ALA A 56 10.91 6.92 8.43
C ALA A 56 10.15 8.23 8.12
N ARG A 57 10.67 9.05 7.20
CA ARG A 57 10.00 10.27 6.73
C ARG A 57 8.87 10.00 5.73
N SER A 58 8.75 8.78 5.22
CA SER A 58 7.68 8.42 4.28
C SER A 58 6.30 8.60 4.92
N TYR A 59 6.13 8.26 6.20
CA TYR A 59 4.86 8.43 6.92
C TYR A 59 4.35 9.88 6.86
N ALA A 60 5.22 10.85 7.12
CA ALA A 60 4.87 12.27 7.06
C ALA A 60 4.51 12.71 5.63
N ALA A 61 5.17 12.16 4.60
CA ALA A 61 4.82 12.43 3.20
C ALA A 61 3.44 11.87 2.84
N PHE A 62 3.14 10.64 3.28
CA PHE A 62 1.83 10.01 3.07
C PHE A 62 0.72 10.74 3.84
N LEU A 63 0.97 11.22 5.06
CA LEU A 63 0.02 12.08 5.80
C LEU A 63 -0.27 13.39 5.06
N ARG A 64 0.76 14.06 4.54
CA ARG A 64 0.58 15.28 3.73
C ARG A 64 -0.21 15.02 2.45
N LEU A 65 0.07 13.90 1.78
CA LEU A 65 -0.68 13.50 0.59
C LEU A 65 -2.13 13.16 0.93
N ALA A 66 -2.38 12.48 2.05
CA ALA A 66 -3.73 12.17 2.54
C ALA A 66 -4.52 13.45 2.88
N LEU A 67 -3.88 14.41 3.54
CA LEU A 67 -4.46 15.73 3.79
C LEU A 67 -4.74 16.49 2.49
N ALA A 68 -3.83 16.44 1.50
CA ALA A 68 -4.05 17.07 0.21
C ALA A 68 -5.25 16.45 -0.53
N VAL A 69 -5.37 15.12 -0.54
CA VAL A 69 -6.53 14.42 -1.13
C VAL A 69 -7.83 14.81 -0.44
N LEU A 70 -7.82 14.90 0.90
CA LEU A 70 -8.96 15.33 1.69
C LEU A 70 -9.40 16.76 1.31
N VAL A 71 -8.47 17.71 1.31
CA VAL A 71 -8.74 19.12 0.97
C VAL A 71 -9.27 19.23 -0.46
N VAL A 72 -8.61 18.56 -1.41
CA VAL A 72 -9.02 18.57 -2.81
C VAL A 72 -10.44 18.01 -2.95
N ARG A 73 -10.77 16.88 -2.30
CA ARG A 73 -12.12 16.31 -2.31
C ARG A 73 -13.18 17.25 -1.74
N ILE A 74 -12.89 17.92 -0.64
CA ILE A 74 -13.79 18.92 -0.05
C ILE A 74 -14.00 20.09 -1.00
N VAL A 75 -12.92 20.63 -1.57
CA VAL A 75 -13.01 21.73 -2.55
C VAL A 75 -13.84 21.32 -3.76
N PHE A 76 -13.66 20.11 -4.29
CA PHE A 76 -14.49 19.61 -5.39
C PHE A 76 -15.97 19.59 -5.04
N VAL A 77 -16.35 19.13 -3.85
CA VAL A 77 -17.77 19.11 -3.43
C VAL A 77 -18.33 20.50 -3.17
N VAL A 78 -17.50 21.43 -2.68
CA VAL A 78 -17.90 22.84 -2.50
C VAL A 78 -18.10 23.55 -3.85
N VAL A 79 -17.27 23.24 -4.86
CA VAL A 79 -17.30 23.91 -6.17
C VAL A 79 -18.29 23.26 -7.15
N LEU A 80 -18.39 21.93 -7.18
CA LEU A 80 -19.27 21.18 -8.08
C LEU A 80 -20.63 20.81 -7.44
N GLY A 81 -20.84 21.17 -6.17
CA GLY A 81 -21.99 20.75 -5.40
C GLY A 81 -21.95 19.28 -4.98
N SER A 82 -22.86 18.90 -4.08
CA SER A 82 -23.04 17.51 -3.66
C SER A 82 -24.30 16.92 -4.31
N PRO A 83 -24.27 15.67 -4.82
CA PRO A 83 -25.46 14.98 -5.31
C PRO A 83 -26.41 14.53 -4.18
N ILE A 84 -26.04 14.75 -2.92
CA ILE A 84 -26.80 14.30 -1.75
C ILE A 84 -27.85 15.33 -1.38
N PRO A 85 -29.13 14.93 -1.24
CA PRO A 85 -30.17 15.79 -0.73
C PRO A 85 -29.82 16.26 0.68
N GLY A 86 -29.72 17.58 0.86
CA GLY A 86 -29.44 18.20 2.15
C GLY A 86 -30.47 19.26 2.47
N THR A 87 -30.83 19.34 3.75
CA THR A 87 -31.79 20.31 4.27
C THR A 87 -31.10 21.50 4.93
N HIS A 88 -29.84 21.33 5.38
CA HIS A 88 -29.08 22.35 6.09
C HIS A 88 -28.09 23.02 5.14
N VAL A 89 -28.48 24.17 4.58
CA VAL A 89 -27.60 24.98 3.72
C VAL A 89 -26.64 25.79 4.58
N LEU A 90 -25.34 25.62 4.37
CA LEU A 90 -24.28 26.37 5.04
C LEU A 90 -23.93 27.65 4.28
N VAL A 91 -23.71 27.53 2.96
CA VAL A 91 -23.29 28.63 2.09
C VAL A 91 -23.91 28.44 0.71
N THR A 92 -24.40 29.53 0.12
CA THR A 92 -24.88 29.54 -1.28
C THR A 92 -23.84 30.21 -2.16
N LEU A 93 -23.19 29.44 -3.04
CA LEU A 93 -22.31 30.00 -4.07
C LEU A 93 -23.14 30.43 -5.29
N PRO A 94 -22.77 31.51 -5.99
CA PRO A 94 -23.46 31.93 -7.20
C PRO A 94 -23.43 30.81 -8.24
N GLU A 95 -24.59 30.37 -8.68
CA GLU A 95 -24.73 29.33 -9.70
C GLU A 95 -24.32 29.92 -11.05
N VAL A 96 -23.34 29.30 -11.71
CA VAL A 96 -23.02 29.63 -13.11
C VAL A 96 -23.89 28.74 -13.99
N PRO A 97 -24.80 29.32 -14.80
CA PRO A 97 -25.64 28.52 -15.70
C PRO A 97 -24.74 27.84 -16.73
N LEU A 98 -24.62 26.52 -16.62
CA LEU A 98 -23.85 25.72 -17.56
C LEU A 98 -24.69 25.44 -18.82
N PRO A 99 -24.03 25.32 -20.00
CA PRO A 99 -24.71 25.00 -21.25
C PRO A 99 -25.48 23.66 -21.16
N HIS A 100 -26.52 23.51 -21.99
CA HIS A 100 -27.42 22.34 -22.01
C HIS A 100 -26.72 20.97 -22.15
N TRP A 101 -25.49 20.91 -22.67
CA TRP A 101 -24.69 19.68 -22.78
C TRP A 101 -23.98 19.27 -21.48
N ALA A 102 -23.93 20.16 -20.47
CA ALA A 102 -23.28 19.95 -19.18
C ALA A 102 -24.27 19.99 -17.99
N GLN A 103 -25.55 19.69 -18.21
CA GLN A 103 -26.60 19.72 -17.18
C GLN A 103 -26.38 18.74 -16.00
N GLY A 104 -25.44 17.81 -16.11
CA GLY A 104 -25.06 16.89 -15.02
C GLY A 104 -24.03 17.44 -14.03
N ILE A 105 -23.42 18.61 -14.30
CA ILE A 105 -22.45 19.26 -13.42
C ILE A 105 -23.05 20.59 -13.01
N ARG A 106 -23.17 20.88 -11.71
CA ARG A 106 -23.56 22.19 -11.20
C ARG A 106 -22.30 22.91 -10.73
N LEU A 107 -21.93 24.02 -11.35
CA LEU A 107 -20.83 24.86 -10.85
C LEU A 107 -21.41 25.89 -9.88
N GLY A 108 -21.13 25.72 -8.59
CA GLY A 108 -21.72 26.50 -7.51
C GLY A 108 -23.05 25.93 -6.97
N GLY A 109 -23.82 26.76 -6.27
CA GLY A 109 -25.09 26.38 -5.64
C GLY A 109 -25.04 26.27 -4.11
N ALA A 110 -26.09 25.71 -3.53
CA ALA A 110 -26.21 25.52 -2.08
C ALA A 110 -25.27 24.41 -1.59
N VAL A 111 -24.28 24.78 -0.78
CA VAL A 111 -23.41 23.85 -0.05
C VAL A 111 -24.14 23.40 1.20
N THR A 112 -24.55 22.13 1.23
CA THR A 112 -25.26 21.53 2.36
C THR A 112 -24.30 20.88 3.35
N ALA A 113 -24.66 20.89 4.63
CA ALA A 113 -23.90 20.23 5.69
C ALA A 113 -23.84 18.71 5.46
N GLU A 114 -24.95 18.10 5.01
CA GLU A 114 -25.07 16.68 4.68
C GLU A 114 -24.09 16.28 3.57
N GLY A 115 -24.03 17.08 2.49
CA GLY A 115 -23.14 16.85 1.36
C GLY A 115 -21.66 16.99 1.74
N LEU A 116 -21.34 17.98 2.56
CA LEU A 116 -19.97 18.20 3.05
C LEU A 116 -19.51 17.07 3.99
N LEU A 117 -20.38 16.62 4.90
CA LEU A 117 -20.07 15.51 5.81
C LEU A 117 -19.88 14.19 5.07
N PHE A 118 -20.71 13.90 4.07
CA PHE A 118 -20.51 12.70 3.25
C PHE A 118 -19.17 12.72 2.52
N ALA A 119 -18.86 13.86 1.91
CA ALA A 119 -17.58 14.06 1.23
C ALA A 119 -16.39 13.89 2.19
N LEU A 120 -16.52 14.44 3.40
CA LEU A 120 -15.55 14.29 4.48
C LEU A 120 -15.37 12.83 4.87
N TYR A 121 -16.45 12.07 5.05
CA TYR A 121 -16.39 10.65 5.45
C TYR A 121 -15.74 9.78 4.37
N ASP A 122 -16.13 9.98 3.10
CA ASP A 122 -15.55 9.25 1.96
C ASP A 122 -14.06 9.62 1.76
N ALA A 123 -13.72 10.90 1.86
CA ALA A 123 -12.35 11.36 1.72
C ALA A 123 -11.47 10.93 2.90
N LEU A 124 -12.01 10.88 4.12
CA LEU A 124 -11.30 10.36 5.30
C LEU A 124 -11.00 8.86 5.17
N ARG A 125 -11.90 8.09 4.55
CA ARG A 125 -11.65 6.67 4.23
C ARG A 125 -10.47 6.53 3.26
N LEU A 126 -10.45 7.30 2.18
CA LEU A 126 -9.32 7.32 1.23
C LEU A 126 -8.01 7.76 1.90
N ALA A 127 -8.07 8.81 2.73
CA ALA A 127 -6.94 9.28 3.52
C ALA A 127 -6.39 8.19 4.45
N THR A 128 -7.26 7.44 5.12
CA THR A 128 -6.88 6.34 6.01
C THR A 128 -6.18 5.21 5.26
N LEU A 129 -6.67 4.83 4.09
CA LEU A 129 -6.00 3.83 3.23
C LEU A 129 -4.59 4.28 2.85
N LEU A 130 -4.44 5.55 2.48
CA LEU A 130 -3.16 6.12 2.10
C LEU A 130 -2.19 6.18 3.29
N VAL A 131 -2.68 6.50 4.49
CA VAL A 131 -1.89 6.49 5.73
C VAL A 131 -1.47 5.07 6.11
N CYS A 132 -2.32 4.06 5.93
CA CYS A 132 -1.95 2.65 6.15
C CYS A 132 -0.79 2.22 5.23
N VAL A 133 -0.82 2.61 3.96
CA VAL A 133 0.30 2.39 3.02
C VAL A 133 1.55 3.15 3.47
N GLY A 134 1.39 4.37 3.96
CA GLY A 134 2.49 5.14 4.57
C GLY A 134 3.10 4.45 5.78
N ALA A 135 2.28 3.86 6.65
CA ALA A 135 2.73 3.13 7.83
C ALA A 135 3.53 1.89 7.44
N ALA A 136 3.06 1.12 6.45
CA ALA A 136 3.79 -0.04 5.92
C ALA A 136 5.20 0.35 5.43
N ASN A 137 5.31 1.43 4.66
CA ASN A 137 6.58 1.91 4.11
C ASN A 137 7.52 2.53 5.15
N ALA A 138 6.96 3.11 6.22
CA ALA A 138 7.73 3.67 7.31
C ALA A 138 8.29 2.59 8.25
N LEU A 139 7.54 1.50 8.46
CA LEU A 139 7.89 0.40 9.37
C LEU A 139 8.70 -0.70 8.68
N ALA A 140 8.46 -0.97 7.39
CA ALA A 140 9.20 -1.96 6.60
C ALA A 140 9.91 -1.32 5.42
N SER A 141 11.22 -1.58 5.28
CA SER A 141 11.95 -1.08 4.11
C SER A 141 11.62 -1.92 2.86
N PRO A 142 11.24 -1.31 1.73
CA PRO A 142 10.88 -2.03 0.50
C PRO A 142 11.98 -2.99 0.02
N SER A 143 13.24 -2.59 0.17
CA SER A 143 14.40 -3.41 -0.17
C SER A 143 14.53 -4.69 0.67
N ARG A 144 14.08 -4.68 1.94
CA ARG A 144 14.06 -5.88 2.79
C ARG A 144 12.91 -6.80 2.38
N LEU A 145 11.73 -6.24 2.09
CA LEU A 145 10.61 -7.02 1.58
C LEU A 145 10.99 -7.77 0.28
N LEU A 146 11.66 -7.10 -0.65
CA LEU A 146 12.14 -7.73 -1.89
C LEU A 146 13.14 -8.87 -1.63
N LYS A 147 14.00 -8.75 -0.62
CA LYS A 147 14.90 -9.83 -0.20
C LYS A 147 14.17 -11.04 0.38
N THR A 148 12.98 -10.85 0.94
CA THR A 148 12.15 -11.93 1.50
C THR A 148 11.27 -12.64 0.47
N LEU A 149 11.27 -12.18 -0.80
CA LEU A 149 10.50 -12.83 -1.85
C LEU A 149 10.92 -14.30 -2.06
N PRO A 150 9.96 -15.20 -2.34
CA PRO A 150 10.26 -16.60 -2.61
C PRO A 150 11.19 -16.73 -3.83
N GLY A 151 12.03 -17.76 -3.84
CA GLY A 151 12.98 -17.99 -4.93
C GLY A 151 12.34 -18.14 -6.32
N ALA A 152 11.04 -18.44 -6.40
CA ALA A 152 10.28 -18.44 -7.64
C ALA A 152 10.29 -17.07 -8.35
N LEU A 153 10.41 -15.98 -7.59
CA LEU A 153 10.47 -14.61 -8.09
C LEU A 153 11.91 -14.07 -8.14
N TYR A 154 12.92 -14.96 -8.11
CA TYR A 154 14.33 -14.54 -8.03
C TYR A 154 14.73 -13.63 -9.19
N GLU A 155 14.37 -13.98 -10.43
CA GLU A 155 14.70 -13.18 -11.62
C GLU A 155 14.05 -11.79 -11.55
N THR A 156 12.76 -11.74 -11.22
CA THR A 156 12.03 -10.48 -11.01
C THR A 156 12.63 -9.68 -9.85
N GLY A 157 12.99 -10.33 -8.76
CA GLY A 157 13.60 -9.71 -7.58
C GLY A 157 14.97 -9.10 -7.89
N VAL A 158 15.82 -9.80 -8.65
CA VAL A 158 17.11 -9.28 -9.13
C VAL A 158 16.87 -8.06 -10.02
N ALA A 159 15.95 -8.14 -10.97
CA ALA A 159 15.62 -7.00 -11.85
C ALA A 159 15.19 -5.76 -11.04
N VAL A 160 14.33 -5.93 -10.02
CA VAL A 160 13.88 -4.82 -9.17
C VAL A 160 15.02 -4.28 -8.30
N VAL A 161 15.85 -5.13 -7.70
CA VAL A 161 17.00 -4.70 -6.89
C VAL A 161 18.02 -3.93 -7.73
N VAL A 162 18.28 -4.41 -8.95
CA VAL A 162 19.09 -3.71 -9.95
C VAL A 162 18.46 -2.36 -10.25
N ALA A 163 17.18 -2.30 -10.64
CA ALA A 163 16.49 -1.05 -10.95
C ALA A 163 16.53 -0.03 -9.80
N MET A 164 16.31 -0.46 -8.56
CA MET A 164 16.40 0.41 -7.38
C MET A 164 17.81 0.95 -7.13
N THR A 165 18.85 0.21 -7.54
CA THR A 165 20.25 0.65 -7.42
C THR A 165 20.63 1.60 -8.55
N PHE A 166 20.13 1.36 -9.77
CA PHE A 166 20.41 2.20 -10.94
C PHE A 166 19.60 3.51 -10.96
N ALA A 167 18.39 3.53 -10.39
CA ALA A 167 17.54 4.72 -10.34
C ALA A 167 18.24 5.97 -9.73
N PRO A 168 18.85 5.92 -8.53
CA PRO A 168 19.55 7.08 -7.97
C PRO A 168 20.75 7.51 -8.82
N ASN A 169 21.46 6.55 -9.44
CA ASN A 169 22.59 6.84 -10.32
C ASN A 169 22.16 7.59 -11.60
N LEU A 170 21.05 7.16 -12.21
CA LEU A 170 20.44 7.81 -13.37
C LEU A 170 20.01 9.24 -13.04
N ILE A 171 19.40 9.46 -11.87
CA ILE A 171 19.02 10.80 -11.41
C ILE A 171 20.25 11.69 -11.25
N ALA A 172 21.33 11.17 -10.64
CA ALA A 172 22.59 11.90 -10.51
C ALA A 172 23.21 12.26 -11.87
N ASP A 173 23.16 11.35 -12.85
CA ASP A 173 23.63 11.62 -14.22
C ASP A 173 22.80 12.69 -14.92
N VAL A 174 21.48 12.64 -14.78
CA VAL A 174 20.58 13.68 -15.30
C VAL A 174 20.94 15.04 -14.71
N HIS A 175 21.18 15.12 -13.40
CA HIS A 175 21.59 16.36 -12.74
C HIS A 175 22.96 16.85 -13.24
N ARG A 176 23.96 15.97 -13.34
CA ARG A 176 25.29 16.29 -13.90
C ARG A 176 25.19 16.81 -15.34
N LEU A 177 24.41 16.15 -16.18
CA LEU A 177 24.25 16.52 -17.59
C LEU A 177 23.45 17.82 -17.79
N ARG A 178 22.48 18.09 -16.91
CA ARG A 178 21.78 19.39 -16.88
C ARG A 178 22.74 20.51 -16.46
N ALA A 179 23.55 20.29 -15.41
CA ALA A 179 24.53 21.27 -14.94
C ALA A 179 25.59 21.58 -16.01
N ALA A 180 26.16 20.57 -16.66
CA ALA A 180 27.15 20.75 -17.73
C ALA A 180 26.59 21.54 -18.92
N ARG A 181 25.30 21.39 -19.24
CA ARG A 181 24.67 22.17 -20.33
C ARG A 181 24.37 23.60 -19.95
N ARG A 182 23.96 23.85 -18.70
CA ARG A 182 23.82 25.21 -18.17
C ARG A 182 25.15 25.98 -18.27
N LEU A 183 26.26 25.33 -17.94
CA LEU A 183 27.61 25.91 -18.09
C LEU A 183 28.00 26.17 -19.56
N ARG A 184 27.41 25.43 -20.51
CA ARG A 184 27.62 25.62 -21.95
C ARG A 184 26.60 26.58 -22.60
N GLY A 185 25.81 27.30 -21.81
CA GLY A 185 24.78 28.22 -22.29
C GLY A 185 23.65 27.55 -23.09
N ARG A 186 23.52 26.21 -23.01
CA ARG A 186 22.51 25.46 -23.76
C ARG A 186 21.21 25.40 -22.98
N PRO A 187 20.05 25.59 -23.64
CA PRO A 187 18.75 25.49 -22.98
C PRO A 187 18.52 24.07 -22.47
N ASP A 188 18.09 23.95 -21.21
CA ASP A 188 17.82 22.68 -20.53
C ASP A 188 16.32 22.39 -20.33
N ARG A 189 15.45 23.32 -20.75
CA ARG A 189 13.98 23.22 -20.67
C ARG A 189 13.35 22.94 -22.05
N GLY A 190 12.20 22.27 -22.04
CA GLY A 190 11.41 21.93 -23.23
C GLY A 190 11.73 20.54 -23.82
N VAL A 191 10.96 20.13 -24.83
CA VAL A 191 11.02 18.79 -25.45
C VAL A 191 12.39 18.52 -26.09
N ARG A 192 12.97 19.51 -26.77
CA ARG A 192 14.34 19.42 -27.32
C ARG A 192 15.40 19.28 -26.22
N GLY A 193 15.24 20.02 -25.13
CA GLY A 193 16.10 19.88 -23.94
C GLY A 193 16.02 18.47 -23.36
N LEU A 194 14.81 17.93 -23.23
CA LEU A 194 14.56 16.58 -22.73
C LEU A 194 15.22 15.50 -23.60
N LEU A 195 15.03 15.53 -24.92
CA LEU A 195 15.67 14.57 -25.85
C LEU A 195 17.21 14.63 -25.76
N GLN A 196 17.76 15.83 -25.64
CA GLN A 196 19.22 16.03 -25.49
C GLN A 196 19.75 15.64 -24.10
N VAL A 197 18.91 15.59 -23.05
CA VAL A 197 19.28 14.96 -21.76
C VAL A 197 19.16 13.44 -21.89
N GLY A 198 18.05 13.00 -22.47
CA GLY A 198 17.59 11.63 -22.41
C GLY A 198 18.49 10.70 -23.20
N LEU A 199 18.86 11.08 -24.42
CA LEU A 199 19.65 10.22 -25.29
C LEU A 199 21.02 9.85 -24.67
N PRO A 200 21.85 10.79 -24.16
CA PRO A 200 23.11 10.43 -23.51
C PRO A 200 22.94 9.64 -22.21
N VAL A 201 21.86 9.91 -21.46
CA VAL A 201 21.57 9.16 -20.22
C VAL A 201 21.17 7.72 -20.54
N LEU A 202 20.40 7.51 -21.62
CA LEU A 202 20.03 6.18 -22.10
C LEU A 202 21.24 5.43 -22.63
N GLU A 203 22.10 6.08 -23.40
CA GLU A 203 23.38 5.51 -23.87
C GLU A 203 24.24 5.06 -22.69
N GLY A 204 24.48 5.93 -21.69
CA GLY A 204 25.21 5.56 -20.49
C GLY A 204 24.49 4.52 -19.63
N ALA A 205 23.16 4.43 -19.69
CA ALA A 205 22.40 3.35 -19.06
C ALA A 205 22.61 2.01 -19.77
N LEU A 206 22.64 2.00 -21.11
CA LEU A 206 22.89 0.82 -21.93
C LEU A 206 24.29 0.28 -21.69
N GLU A 207 25.32 1.12 -21.75
CA GLU A 207 26.71 0.71 -21.46
C GLU A 207 26.83 0.05 -20.08
N ARG A 208 26.24 0.65 -19.05
CA ARG A 208 26.24 0.07 -17.70
C ARG A 208 25.42 -1.20 -17.58
N SER A 209 24.32 -1.32 -18.32
CA SER A 209 23.53 -2.56 -18.35
C SER A 209 24.32 -3.71 -18.96
N VAL A 210 25.08 -3.45 -20.04
CA VAL A 210 25.97 -4.43 -20.69
C VAL A 210 27.11 -4.82 -19.75
N ALA A 211 27.76 -3.84 -19.12
CA ALA A 211 28.83 -4.10 -18.15
C ALA A 211 28.33 -4.90 -16.94
N LEU A 212 27.12 -4.59 -16.43
CA LEU A 212 26.50 -5.33 -15.35
C LEU A 212 26.17 -6.77 -15.78
N ALA A 213 25.61 -6.95 -16.98
CA ALA A 213 25.28 -8.28 -17.50
C ALA A 213 26.53 -9.15 -17.61
N ALA A 214 27.64 -8.62 -18.16
CA ALA A 214 28.92 -9.32 -18.23
C ALA A 214 29.46 -9.68 -16.82
N ALA A 215 29.36 -8.76 -15.86
CA ALA A 215 29.78 -9.02 -14.47
C ALA A 215 28.89 -10.04 -13.76
N MET A 216 27.59 -10.08 -14.08
CA MET A 216 26.65 -11.06 -13.55
C MET A 216 26.96 -12.46 -14.09
N ASP A 217 27.21 -12.57 -15.40
CA ASP A 217 27.57 -13.84 -16.05
C ASP A 217 28.88 -14.41 -15.51
N ALA A 218 29.91 -13.56 -15.36
CA ALA A 218 31.20 -13.95 -14.75
C ALA A 218 31.07 -14.45 -13.30
N ARG A 219 30.08 -13.96 -12.55
CA ARG A 219 29.76 -14.41 -11.18
C ARG A 219 28.84 -15.65 -11.14
N GLY A 220 28.45 -16.17 -12.31
CA GLY A 220 27.58 -17.34 -12.44
C GLY A 220 26.10 -17.07 -12.18
N TYR A 221 25.64 -15.80 -12.27
CA TYR A 221 24.21 -15.50 -12.26
C TYR A 221 23.54 -16.09 -13.50
N GLY A 222 22.34 -16.66 -13.35
CA GLY A 222 21.60 -17.28 -14.46
C GLY A 222 21.76 -18.80 -14.58
N ARG A 223 22.67 -19.43 -13.82
CA ARG A 223 22.69 -20.89 -13.66
C ARG A 223 21.44 -21.35 -12.89
N THR A 224 20.44 -21.80 -13.61
CA THR A 224 19.27 -22.45 -13.04
C THR A 224 19.65 -23.86 -12.61
N ALA A 225 19.15 -24.31 -11.44
CA ALA A 225 19.26 -25.73 -11.11
C ALA A 225 18.46 -26.53 -12.13
N ASP A 226 18.99 -27.67 -12.57
CA ASP A 226 18.29 -28.53 -13.51
C ASP A 226 17.10 -29.18 -12.78
N VAL A 227 15.88 -28.74 -13.12
CA VAL A 227 14.66 -29.10 -12.38
C VAL A 227 13.82 -30.02 -13.25
N PRO A 228 13.40 -31.19 -12.74
CA PRO A 228 12.58 -32.12 -13.49
C PRO A 228 11.34 -31.45 -14.09
N ALA A 229 11.05 -31.75 -15.36
CA ALA A 229 9.85 -31.28 -16.06
C ALA A 229 8.53 -31.43 -15.25
N PRO A 230 8.27 -32.52 -14.48
CA PRO A 230 7.07 -32.62 -13.66
C PRO A 230 7.00 -31.54 -12.58
N VAL A 231 8.11 -31.24 -11.90
CA VAL A 231 8.16 -30.17 -10.88
C VAL A 231 7.93 -28.80 -11.52
N ARG A 232 8.40 -28.61 -12.77
CA ARG A 232 8.14 -27.39 -13.53
C ARG A 232 6.65 -27.19 -13.79
N ARG A 233 5.98 -28.23 -14.29
CA ARG A 233 4.54 -28.22 -14.62
C ARG A 233 3.67 -28.08 -13.37
N THR A 234 3.96 -28.81 -12.29
CA THR A 234 3.19 -28.72 -11.04
C THR A 234 3.30 -27.34 -10.40
N THR A 235 4.49 -26.73 -10.43
CA THR A 235 4.65 -25.34 -9.96
C THR A 235 3.80 -24.39 -10.78
N ALA A 236 3.85 -24.46 -12.12
CA ALA A 236 3.07 -23.60 -13.00
C ALA A 236 1.56 -23.78 -12.78
N ALA A 237 1.10 -25.03 -12.69
CA ALA A 237 -0.29 -25.35 -12.42
C ALA A 237 -0.76 -24.84 -11.05
N LEU A 238 0.05 -25.04 -9.99
CA LEU A 238 -0.25 -24.54 -8.65
C LEU A 238 -0.26 -23.01 -8.58
N THR A 239 0.69 -22.33 -9.23
CA THR A 239 0.74 -20.87 -9.23
C THR A 239 -0.42 -20.26 -10.04
N LEU A 240 -0.68 -20.76 -11.25
CA LEU A 240 -1.74 -20.24 -12.11
C LEU A 240 -3.12 -20.61 -11.56
N GLY A 241 -3.32 -21.87 -11.18
CA GLY A 241 -4.55 -22.35 -10.55
C GLY A 241 -4.82 -21.66 -9.22
N GLY A 242 -3.78 -21.42 -8.41
CA GLY A 242 -3.89 -20.64 -7.18
C GLY A 242 -4.30 -19.19 -7.44
N LEU A 243 -3.69 -18.52 -8.42
CA LEU A 243 -4.05 -17.15 -8.79
C LEU A 243 -5.49 -17.05 -9.30
N LEU A 244 -5.91 -17.99 -10.16
CA LEU A 244 -7.29 -18.09 -10.64
C LEU A 244 -8.27 -18.36 -9.49
N GLY A 245 -7.90 -19.23 -8.55
CA GLY A 245 -8.67 -19.49 -7.34
C GLY A 245 -8.81 -18.25 -6.44
N VAL A 246 -7.76 -17.44 -6.31
CA VAL A 246 -7.84 -16.16 -5.59
C VAL A 246 -8.80 -15.20 -6.29
N CYS A 247 -8.72 -15.07 -7.61
CA CYS A 247 -9.65 -14.24 -8.38
C CYS A 247 -11.11 -14.72 -8.22
N ALA A 248 -11.36 -16.01 -8.40
CA ALA A 248 -12.68 -16.61 -8.29
C ALA A 248 -13.24 -16.52 -6.86
N GLY A 249 -12.41 -16.75 -5.85
CA GLY A 249 -12.80 -16.63 -4.43
C GLY A 249 -13.12 -15.19 -4.04
N THR A 250 -12.30 -14.23 -4.49
CA THR A 250 -12.56 -12.80 -4.27
C THR A 250 -13.86 -12.37 -4.94
N TYR A 251 -14.08 -12.80 -6.18
CA TYR A 251 -15.35 -12.54 -6.88
C TYR A 251 -16.53 -13.16 -6.15
N GLY A 252 -16.41 -14.42 -5.68
CA GLY A 252 -17.44 -15.09 -4.89
C GLY A 252 -17.78 -14.33 -3.60
N LEU A 253 -16.80 -13.76 -2.90
CA LEU A 253 -17.05 -12.95 -1.71
C LEU A 253 -17.80 -11.64 -1.99
N LEU A 254 -17.83 -11.18 -3.25
CA LEU A 254 -18.56 -10.00 -3.67
C LEU A 254 -20.00 -10.30 -4.11
N THR A 255 -20.36 -11.57 -4.30
CA THR A 255 -21.72 -11.97 -4.72
C THR A 255 -22.54 -12.47 -3.54
N ALA A 256 -23.85 -12.18 -3.56
CA ALA A 256 -24.79 -12.64 -2.51
C ALA A 256 -24.85 -14.19 -2.41
N ALA A 257 -24.70 -14.88 -3.55
CA ALA A 257 -24.68 -16.34 -3.61
C ALA A 257 -23.35 -16.96 -3.14
N GLY A 258 -22.27 -16.17 -3.07
CA GLY A 258 -20.92 -16.66 -2.79
C GLY A 258 -20.53 -16.72 -1.32
N GLY A 259 -21.47 -16.50 -0.39
CA GLY A 259 -21.20 -16.58 1.05
C GLY A 259 -20.64 -17.93 1.51
N ALA A 260 -21.08 -19.04 0.91
CA ALA A 260 -20.65 -20.39 1.30
C ALA A 260 -19.35 -20.86 0.59
N TYR A 261 -19.15 -20.51 -0.68
CA TYR A 261 -18.03 -21.02 -1.49
C TYR A 261 -16.90 -20.00 -1.71
N GLY A 262 -17.15 -18.69 -1.58
CA GLY A 262 -16.15 -17.65 -1.84
C GLY A 262 -14.93 -17.75 -0.92
N LEU A 263 -15.17 -17.92 0.39
CA LEU A 263 -14.11 -18.06 1.39
C LEU A 263 -13.26 -19.34 1.22
N PRO A 264 -13.83 -20.56 1.09
CA PRO A 264 -13.03 -21.76 0.88
C PRO A 264 -12.29 -21.75 -0.47
N VAL A 265 -12.89 -21.21 -1.54
CA VAL A 265 -12.21 -21.07 -2.84
C VAL A 265 -11.04 -20.08 -2.75
N LEU A 266 -11.22 -18.97 -2.04
CA LEU A 266 -10.13 -18.01 -1.79
C LEU A 266 -8.98 -18.67 -1.01
N LEU A 267 -9.29 -19.37 0.09
CA LEU A 267 -8.28 -20.01 0.94
C LEU A 267 -7.52 -21.11 0.18
N THR A 268 -8.23 -21.97 -0.57
CA THR A 268 -7.60 -23.00 -1.40
C THR A 268 -6.74 -22.39 -2.51
N GLY A 269 -7.19 -21.30 -3.15
CA GLY A 269 -6.42 -20.53 -4.12
C GLY A 269 -5.12 -19.95 -3.53
N VAL A 270 -5.21 -19.32 -2.34
CA VAL A 270 -4.03 -18.80 -1.63
C VAL A 270 -3.06 -19.92 -1.28
N VAL A 271 -3.54 -21.03 -0.74
CA VAL A 271 -2.69 -22.18 -0.38
C VAL A 271 -2.01 -22.77 -1.62
N ALA A 272 -2.75 -22.94 -2.72
CA ALA A 272 -2.20 -23.44 -3.98
C ALA A 272 -1.13 -22.48 -4.54
N ALA A 273 -1.37 -21.17 -4.53
CA ALA A 273 -0.41 -20.16 -4.99
C ALA A 273 0.86 -20.17 -4.13
N LEU A 274 0.72 -20.23 -2.80
CA LEU A 274 1.85 -20.31 -1.86
C LEU A 274 2.64 -21.60 -2.03
N ALA A 275 1.96 -22.74 -2.22
CA ALA A 275 2.59 -24.03 -2.49
C ALA A 275 3.40 -23.98 -3.80
N GLY A 276 2.81 -23.41 -4.86
CA GLY A 276 3.49 -23.18 -6.13
C GLY A 276 4.74 -22.32 -5.97
N LEU A 277 4.64 -21.18 -5.27
CA LEU A 277 5.78 -20.30 -4.99
C LEU A 277 6.87 -20.99 -4.16
N ARG A 278 6.49 -21.82 -3.16
CA ARG A 278 7.43 -22.58 -2.33
C ARG A 278 8.16 -23.66 -3.12
N LEU A 279 7.45 -24.37 -4.00
CA LEU A 279 8.02 -25.37 -4.91
C LEU A 279 8.96 -24.71 -5.93
N GLY A 280 8.56 -23.58 -6.51
CA GLY A 280 9.40 -22.78 -7.40
C GLY A 280 10.65 -22.21 -6.71
N GLY A 281 10.57 -21.94 -5.41
CA GLY A 281 11.70 -21.47 -4.60
C GLY A 281 12.85 -22.47 -4.46
N ARG A 282 12.60 -23.78 -4.64
CA ARG A 282 13.64 -24.82 -4.58
C ARG A 282 14.59 -24.82 -5.78
N ARG A 283 14.30 -24.03 -6.82
CA ARG A 283 15.08 -23.97 -8.08
C ARG A 283 16.28 -23.03 -8.05
N SER A 284 16.38 -22.19 -7.01
CA SER A 284 17.43 -21.18 -6.90
C SER A 284 18.47 -21.63 -5.86
N PRO A 285 19.67 -22.07 -6.28
CA PRO A 285 20.74 -22.40 -5.35
C PRO A 285 21.19 -21.11 -4.62
N ARG A 286 21.05 -21.09 -3.29
CA ARG A 286 21.48 -19.96 -2.44
C ARG A 286 22.74 -20.37 -1.69
N THR A 287 23.87 -19.73 -1.97
CA THR A 287 25.18 -20.10 -1.38
C THR A 287 25.43 -19.47 -0.01
N ARG A 288 24.87 -18.29 0.27
CA ARG A 288 24.81 -17.71 1.64
C ARG A 288 23.70 -16.66 1.71
N TYR A 289 22.55 -17.06 2.25
CA TYR A 289 21.45 -16.15 2.59
C TYR A 289 21.14 -16.32 4.07
N ARG A 290 21.24 -15.24 4.86
CA ARG A 290 20.72 -15.20 6.22
C ARG A 290 19.30 -14.63 6.16
N PRO A 291 18.25 -15.48 6.15
CA PRO A 291 16.87 -15.00 6.14
C PRO A 291 16.55 -14.23 7.40
N ASP A 292 15.74 -13.18 7.28
CA ASP A 292 14.95 -12.68 8.40
C ASP A 292 14.00 -13.81 8.81
N ARG A 293 14.11 -14.26 10.06
CA ARG A 293 13.28 -15.35 10.57
C ARG A 293 11.92 -14.82 11.02
N TRP A 294 10.86 -15.58 10.78
CA TRP A 294 9.58 -15.35 11.44
C TRP A 294 9.74 -15.64 12.93
N THR A 295 9.86 -14.57 13.72
CA THR A 295 9.85 -14.66 15.17
C THR A 295 8.41 -14.70 15.68
N PRO A 296 8.15 -15.22 16.89
CA PRO A 296 6.82 -15.17 17.50
C PRO A 296 6.28 -13.73 17.58
N ARG A 297 7.17 -12.75 17.83
CA ARG A 297 6.83 -11.31 17.78
C ARG A 297 6.32 -10.90 16.39
N ALA A 298 6.97 -11.31 15.30
CA ALA A 298 6.52 -11.01 13.94
C ALA A 298 5.15 -11.68 13.62
N CYS A 299 4.92 -12.90 14.11
CA CYS A 299 3.62 -13.56 13.98
C CYS A 299 2.52 -12.78 14.72
N LEU A 300 2.79 -12.29 15.94
CA LEU A 300 1.84 -11.50 16.73
C LEU A 300 1.48 -10.17 16.05
N VAL A 301 2.45 -9.48 15.46
CA VAL A 301 2.22 -8.24 14.68
C VAL A 301 1.34 -8.51 13.45
N ALA A 302 1.64 -9.57 12.70
CA ALA A 302 0.83 -9.94 11.55
C ALA A 302 -0.59 -10.36 11.97
N ALA A 303 -0.69 -11.18 13.03
CA ALA A 303 -1.95 -11.65 13.57
C ALA A 303 -2.82 -10.50 14.05
N SER A 304 -2.28 -9.49 14.74
CA SER A 304 -3.08 -8.37 15.24
C SER A 304 -3.78 -7.59 14.12
N GLY A 305 -3.09 -7.31 13.01
CA GLY A 305 -3.73 -6.64 11.87
C GLY A 305 -4.75 -7.53 11.14
N VAL A 306 -4.47 -8.83 11.01
CA VAL A 306 -5.43 -9.80 10.45
C VAL A 306 -6.68 -9.91 11.33
N THR A 307 -6.51 -9.93 12.65
CA THR A 307 -7.61 -9.96 13.63
C THR A 307 -8.44 -8.67 13.54
N VAL A 308 -7.83 -7.49 13.46
CA VAL A 308 -8.55 -6.22 13.25
C VAL A 308 -9.38 -6.29 11.96
N ALA A 309 -8.78 -6.75 10.85
CA ALA A 309 -9.51 -6.89 9.59
C ALA A 309 -10.70 -7.85 9.72
N ALA A 310 -10.49 -9.04 10.27
CA ALA A 310 -11.52 -10.07 10.41
C ALA A 310 -12.68 -9.61 11.31
N LEU A 311 -12.38 -8.96 12.44
CA LEU A 311 -13.40 -8.46 13.36
C LEU A 311 -14.20 -7.31 12.77
N LEU A 312 -13.58 -6.40 12.00
CA LEU A 312 -14.30 -5.31 11.33
C LEU A 312 -15.14 -5.83 10.16
N VAL A 313 -14.66 -6.85 9.44
CA VAL A 313 -15.44 -7.56 8.43
C VAL A 313 -16.67 -8.22 9.06
N ALA A 314 -16.50 -8.91 10.20
CA ALA A 314 -17.60 -9.55 10.92
C ALA A 314 -18.58 -8.53 11.50
N ALA A 315 -18.07 -7.42 12.04
CA ALA A 315 -18.92 -6.33 12.53
C ALA A 315 -19.73 -5.70 11.39
N ALA A 316 -19.13 -5.53 10.20
CA ALA A 316 -19.81 -5.00 9.02
C ALA A 316 -20.92 -5.91 8.51
N SER A 317 -20.80 -7.23 8.71
CA SER A 317 -21.88 -8.17 8.40
C SER A 317 -22.97 -8.23 9.48
N ALA A 318 -22.63 -8.00 10.75
CA ALA A 318 -23.57 -8.09 11.85
C ALA A 318 -24.42 -6.83 12.03
N ASP A 319 -23.80 -5.65 11.90
CA ASP A 319 -24.49 -4.36 12.01
C ASP A 319 -23.90 -3.34 11.00
N PRO A 320 -24.38 -3.36 9.74
CA PRO A 320 -23.94 -2.42 8.71
C PRO A 320 -24.23 -0.96 9.07
N ALA A 321 -25.31 -0.68 9.81
CA ALA A 321 -25.76 0.67 10.11
C ALA A 321 -24.81 1.39 11.08
N ALA A 322 -24.25 0.67 12.07
CA ALA A 322 -23.27 1.24 13.00
C ALA A 322 -21.93 1.62 12.33
N LEU A 323 -21.56 0.93 11.25
CA LEU A 323 -20.29 1.14 10.53
C LEU A 323 -20.42 2.15 9.39
N HIS A 324 -21.65 2.42 8.94
CA HIS A 324 -21.98 3.37 7.90
C HIS A 324 -23.04 4.37 8.38
N PRO A 325 -22.65 5.32 9.25
CA PRO A 325 -23.58 6.34 9.73
C PRO A 325 -24.12 7.15 8.54
N GLY A 326 -25.45 7.27 8.48
CA GLY A 326 -26.13 8.07 7.47
C GLY A 326 -25.92 9.57 7.71
N VAL A 327 -25.86 10.34 6.62
CA VAL A 327 -25.81 11.81 6.67
C VAL A 327 -27.19 12.46 6.47
N VAL A 328 -28.21 11.65 6.14
CA VAL A 328 -29.60 12.07 5.97
C VAL A 328 -30.50 11.11 6.77
N PRO A 329 -31.11 11.52 7.89
CA PRO A 329 -30.98 12.82 8.56
C PRO A 329 -29.60 13.02 9.22
N LEU A 330 -29.21 14.29 9.46
CA LEU A 330 -28.01 14.64 10.22
C LEU A 330 -28.11 14.10 11.64
N THR A 331 -27.36 13.04 11.92
CA THR A 331 -27.22 12.46 13.26
C THR A 331 -25.74 12.37 13.59
N ALA A 332 -25.40 12.65 14.85
CA ALA A 332 -24.01 12.53 15.29
C ALA A 332 -23.60 11.04 15.23
N PRO A 333 -22.47 10.70 14.58
CA PRO A 333 -22.03 9.32 14.50
C PRO A 333 -21.69 8.82 15.91
N ALA A 334 -22.32 7.73 16.33
CA ALA A 334 -21.96 7.05 17.56
C ALA A 334 -20.65 6.26 17.37
N LEU A 335 -19.89 6.08 18.45
CA LEU A 335 -18.73 5.19 18.46
C LEU A 335 -19.20 3.77 18.83
N PRO A 336 -19.24 2.82 17.89
CA PRO A 336 -19.57 1.45 18.24
C PRO A 336 -18.42 0.83 19.03
N LEU A 337 -18.67 0.50 20.30
CA LEU A 337 -17.63 0.10 21.26
C LEU A 337 -16.93 -1.21 20.85
N TRP A 338 -17.66 -2.16 20.27
CA TRP A 338 -17.12 -3.43 19.84
C TRP A 338 -16.14 -3.31 18.65
N PRO A 339 -16.51 -2.66 17.52
CA PRO A 339 -15.56 -2.31 16.46
C PRO A 339 -14.39 -1.45 16.95
N ALA A 340 -14.62 -0.51 17.87
CA ALA A 340 -13.54 0.29 18.44
C ALA A 340 -12.53 -0.59 19.21
N ALA A 341 -13.00 -1.51 20.05
CA ALA A 341 -12.16 -2.47 20.76
C ALA A 341 -11.38 -3.37 19.78
N ALA A 342 -12.00 -3.79 18.68
CA ALA A 342 -11.32 -4.56 17.63
C ALA A 342 -10.17 -3.76 16.99
N VAL A 343 -10.35 -2.47 16.72
CA VAL A 343 -9.28 -1.60 16.19
C VAL A 343 -8.12 -1.45 17.18
N LEU A 344 -8.39 -1.41 18.48
CA LEU A 344 -7.35 -1.30 19.52
C LEU A 344 -6.41 -2.51 19.55
N ILE A 345 -6.82 -3.69 19.08
CA ILE A 345 -5.92 -4.85 18.90
C ILE A 345 -4.76 -4.49 17.96
N GLY A 346 -4.97 -3.56 17.03
CA GLY A 346 -3.93 -3.01 16.15
C GLY A 346 -2.78 -2.31 16.88
N LEU A 347 -2.93 -1.96 18.18
CA LEU A 347 -1.86 -1.39 19.02
C LEU A 347 -0.88 -2.44 19.56
N LEU A 348 -1.21 -3.73 19.46
CA LEU A 348 -0.37 -4.83 19.95
C LEU A 348 1.11 -4.73 19.52
N PRO A 349 1.46 -4.29 18.29
CA PRO A 349 2.85 -4.12 17.89
C PRO A 349 3.65 -3.13 18.75
N ALA A 350 3.01 -2.09 19.31
CA ALA A 350 3.68 -1.14 20.19
C ALA A 350 4.27 -1.86 21.41
N PHE A 351 3.45 -2.65 22.09
CA PHE A 351 3.83 -3.40 23.30
C PHE A 351 4.76 -4.59 23.01
N VAL A 352 4.64 -5.22 21.84
CA VAL A 352 5.48 -6.38 21.47
C VAL A 352 6.85 -5.95 20.92
N SER A 353 6.95 -4.72 20.41
CA SER A 353 8.20 -4.17 19.89
C SER A 353 9.10 -3.54 20.96
N GLU A 354 8.53 -3.13 22.09
CA GLU A 354 9.28 -2.71 23.26
C GLU A 354 9.82 -3.96 23.98
N GLU A 355 11.14 -4.05 24.13
CA GLU A 355 11.71 -5.03 25.05
C GLU A 355 11.48 -4.54 26.48
N PRO A 356 11.18 -5.43 27.45
CA PRO A 356 11.22 -5.06 28.85
C PRO A 356 12.63 -4.56 29.16
N SER A 357 12.70 -3.35 29.71
CA SER A 357 13.92 -2.68 30.16
C SER A 357 14.75 -3.51 31.13
#